data_AF-A0A0K0D0U9-F1
#
_entry.id   AF-A0A0K0D0U9-F1
#
_cell.length_a   1.000
_cell.length_b   1.000
_cell.length_c   1.000
_cell.angle_alpha   90.00
_cell.angle_beta   90.00
_cell.angle_gamma   90.00
#
_symmetry.space_group_name_H-M   'P 1'
#
loop_
_entity.id
_entity.type
_entity.pdbx_description
1 polymer ?
#
loop_
_entity_poly.entity_id
_entity_poly.type
_entity_poly.pdbx_seq_one_letter_code
_entity_poly.pdbx_strand_id
1 'polypeptide(L)'
;LEFYSISLLLELTKTAKFNIQPFLGELIPALLDAISDTEPEILNYVAARSSLAELEVLDDARAQIARTSPVMSAIHDLIPQIDGSVLVVLQPRLCEQLRSSVGSSTRSSCAQFLVLLALRQPQLLGDYPAQCGKVMEVVEKYRLFLYYFIIDKIFTALMSGIHDRNPSVRKNFASAISYMAKYATSVSMGRLMSAVLKSLIGEDESMKLSAKQILKSLSTNSTELLQNYSKLIIPYIFLETCQSDSLAATLLSNLMPMMSGRIWTGKEHLISAISVLFLSLTKEASKAKKQYAAAGLLACAVFARSLSHSKAADWLFEKVDENMRKVTRYR
;
A
#
# COMPACT_ATOMS: atom_id res chain seq x y z
N LEU A 1 -8.78 30.72 21.03
CA LEU A 1 -9.94 30.81 20.11
C LEU A 1 -10.06 29.54 19.28
N GLU A 2 -9.01 29.11 18.58
CA GLU A 2 -9.01 27.87 17.76
C GLU A 2 -9.44 26.62 18.52
N PHE A 3 -8.87 26.33 19.68
CA PHE A 3 -9.26 25.17 20.49
C PHE A 3 -10.74 25.21 20.91
N TYR A 4 -11.28 26.40 21.18
CA TYR A 4 -12.68 26.59 21.55
C TYR A 4 -13.60 26.37 20.34
N SER A 5 -13.23 26.89 19.16
CA SER A 5 -13.95 26.67 17.91
C SER A 5 -13.98 25.19 17.53
N ILE A 6 -12.84 24.48 17.65
CA ILE A 6 -12.78 23.04 17.39
C ILE A 6 -13.67 22.30 18.40
N SER A 7 -13.58 22.61 19.70
CA SER A 7 -14.41 21.96 20.72
C SER A 7 -15.90 22.14 20.45
N LEU A 8 -16.33 23.34 20.04
CA LEU A 8 -17.71 23.62 19.66
C LEU A 8 -18.12 22.85 18.39
N LEU A 9 -17.25 22.78 17.38
CA LEU A 9 -17.49 21.94 16.20
C LEU A 9 -17.66 20.46 16.58
N LEU A 10 -16.81 19.93 17.45
CA LEU A 10 -16.93 18.54 17.92
C LEU A 10 -18.26 18.31 18.65
N GLU A 11 -18.74 19.26 19.44
CA GLU A 11 -20.06 19.17 20.09
C GLU A 11 -21.21 19.25 19.07
N LEU A 12 -21.07 20.09 18.05
CA LEU A 12 -22.03 20.22 16.95
C LEU A 12 -22.14 18.91 16.15
N THR A 13 -21.01 18.25 15.85
CA THR A 13 -21.03 16.95 15.13
C THR A 13 -21.82 15.88 15.88
N LYS A 14 -21.82 15.90 17.22
CA LYS A 14 -22.55 14.96 18.07
C LYS A 14 -24.05 15.26 18.15
N THR A 15 -24.43 16.53 18.08
CA THR A 15 -25.81 16.99 18.30
C THR A 15 -26.62 17.10 17.00
N ALA A 16 -26.00 17.53 15.91
CA ALA A 16 -26.67 17.88 14.67
C ALA A 16 -27.23 16.65 13.90
N LYS A 17 -26.69 15.44 14.14
CA LYS A 17 -27.08 14.20 13.43
C LYS A 17 -27.19 14.49 11.91
N PHE A 18 -28.25 14.01 11.25
CA PHE A 18 -28.47 14.14 9.80
C PHE A 18 -28.46 15.59 9.25
N ASN A 19 -28.72 16.61 10.07
CA ASN A 19 -28.74 17.99 9.60
C ASN A 19 -27.36 18.53 9.22
N ILE A 20 -26.28 17.85 9.62
CA ILE A 20 -24.91 18.25 9.28
C ILE A 20 -24.51 17.80 7.86
N GLN A 21 -25.25 16.86 7.27
CA GLN A 21 -24.91 16.22 6.00
C GLN A 21 -24.57 17.21 4.88
N PRO A 22 -25.35 18.28 4.63
CA PRO A 22 -25.07 19.22 3.53
C PRO A 22 -23.72 19.94 3.66
N PHE A 23 -23.20 20.04 4.88
CA PHE A 23 -21.97 20.77 5.20
C PHE A 23 -20.74 19.85 5.25
N LEU A 24 -20.91 18.52 5.19
CA LEU A 24 -19.81 17.56 5.32
C LEU A 24 -18.72 17.72 4.26
N GLY A 25 -19.10 18.17 3.05
CA GLY A 25 -18.16 18.39 1.96
C GLY A 25 -17.09 19.45 2.28
N GLU A 26 -17.42 20.44 3.11
CA GLU A 26 -16.51 21.50 3.57
C GLU A 26 -15.95 21.19 4.97
N LEU A 27 -16.79 20.65 5.86
CA LEU A 27 -16.43 20.38 7.25
C LEU A 27 -15.34 19.32 7.37
N ILE A 28 -15.44 18.19 6.67
CA ILE A 28 -14.47 17.10 6.80
C ILE A 28 -13.06 17.57 6.37
N PRO A 29 -12.87 18.21 5.20
CA PRO A 29 -11.57 18.78 4.84
C PRO A 29 -11.04 19.78 5.87
N ALA A 30 -11.88 20.69 6.39
CA ALA A 30 -11.46 21.66 7.39
C ALA A 30 -10.99 20.99 8.70
N LEU A 31 -11.69 19.94 9.14
CA LEU A 31 -11.28 19.14 10.30
C LEU A 31 -9.94 18.42 10.03
N LEU A 32 -9.72 17.91 8.82
CA LEU A 32 -8.46 17.28 8.45
C LEU A 32 -7.28 18.27 8.42
N ASP A 33 -7.50 19.51 7.97
CA ASP A 33 -6.49 20.58 8.03
C ASP A 33 -6.15 20.93 9.48
N ALA A 34 -7.17 21.07 10.34
CA ALA A 34 -7.03 21.42 11.75
C ALA A 34 -6.22 20.41 12.60
N ILE A 35 -6.05 19.17 12.11
CA ILE A 35 -5.21 18.17 12.81
C ILE A 35 -3.76 18.63 12.89
N SER A 36 -3.21 19.24 11.83
CA SER A 36 -1.83 19.76 11.88
C SER A 36 -1.73 21.02 12.74
N ASP A 37 -2.78 21.86 12.75
CA ASP A 37 -2.80 23.11 13.52
C ASP A 37 -2.87 22.87 15.03
N THR A 38 -3.42 21.72 15.44
CA THR A 38 -3.54 21.32 16.86
C THR A 38 -2.31 20.60 17.40
N GLU A 39 -1.24 20.44 16.60
CA GLU A 39 -0.02 19.80 17.06
C GLU A 39 0.74 20.65 18.07
N PRO A 40 1.27 20.05 19.15
CA PRO A 40 2.14 20.77 20.08
C PRO A 40 3.39 21.32 19.40
N GLU A 41 3.68 22.61 19.58
CA GLU A 41 4.86 23.28 19.01
C GLU A 41 6.19 22.60 19.35
N ILE A 42 6.25 21.93 20.51
CA ILE A 42 7.43 21.17 20.94
C ILE A 42 7.80 20.08 19.93
N LEU A 43 6.84 19.49 19.21
CA LEU A 43 7.12 18.48 18.18
C LEU A 43 7.88 19.11 17.00
N ASN A 44 7.57 20.36 16.64
CA ASN A 44 8.28 21.10 15.60
C ASN A 44 9.70 21.44 16.04
N TYR A 45 9.88 21.79 17.32
CA TYR A 45 11.21 22.02 17.89
C TYR A 45 12.07 20.76 17.89
N VAL A 46 11.50 19.61 18.24
CA VAL A 46 12.19 18.31 18.24
C VAL A 46 12.54 17.92 16.80
N ALA A 47 11.58 18.02 15.87
CA ALA A 47 11.79 17.70 14.46
C ALA A 47 12.97 18.46 13.84
N ALA A 48 13.13 19.75 14.17
CA ALA A 48 14.23 20.59 13.68
C ALA A 48 15.62 20.15 14.16
N ARG A 49 15.70 19.30 15.19
CA ARG A 49 16.96 18.80 15.79
C ARG A 49 17.16 17.30 15.60
N SER A 50 16.18 16.62 15.00
CA SER A 50 16.24 15.18 14.74
C SER A 50 17.11 14.88 13.51
N SER A 51 17.83 13.75 13.57
CA SER A 51 18.36 13.09 12.39
C SER A 51 17.23 12.57 11.49
N LEU A 52 17.54 12.19 10.25
CA LEU A 52 16.53 11.65 9.32
C LEU A 52 15.81 10.40 9.87
N ALA A 53 16.52 9.53 10.58
CA ALA A 53 15.93 8.33 11.17
C ALA A 53 15.02 8.66 12.37
N GLU A 54 15.43 9.58 13.23
CA GLU A 54 14.60 10.05 14.35
C GLU A 54 13.37 10.82 13.85
N LEU A 55 13.51 11.59 12.77
CA LEU A 55 12.41 12.32 12.15
C LEU A 55 11.35 11.36 11.59
N GLU A 56 11.74 10.25 10.97
CA GLU A 56 10.80 9.22 10.54
C GLU A 56 10.01 8.63 11.73
N VAL A 57 10.69 8.33 12.84
CA VAL A 57 10.04 7.81 14.06
C VAL A 57 9.10 8.86 14.67
N LEU A 58 9.53 10.13 14.69
CA LEU A 58 8.70 11.23 15.17
C LEU A 58 7.45 11.43 14.31
N ASP A 59 7.59 11.37 12.99
CA ASP A 59 6.47 11.53 12.07
C ASP A 59 5.52 10.33 12.10
N ASP A 60 6.02 9.11 12.32
CA ASP A 60 5.19 7.94 12.61
C ASP A 60 4.38 8.13 13.91
N ALA A 61 4.99 8.71 14.95
CA ALA A 61 4.31 9.06 16.18
C ALA A 61 3.27 10.18 15.99
N ARG A 62 3.60 11.24 15.25
CA ARG A 62 2.64 12.31 14.88
C ARG A 62 1.43 11.74 14.17
N ALA A 63 1.64 10.88 13.16
CA ALA A 63 0.56 10.22 12.45
C ALA A 63 -0.30 9.37 13.39
N GLN A 64 0.30 8.67 14.36
CA GLN A 64 -0.47 7.91 15.35
C GLN A 64 -1.28 8.80 16.30
N ILE A 65 -0.70 9.91 16.79
CA ILE A 65 -1.39 10.88 17.63
C ILE A 65 -2.59 11.48 16.88
N ALA A 66 -2.37 11.89 15.63
CA ALA A 66 -3.41 12.40 14.75
C ALA A 66 -4.56 11.39 14.59
N ARG A 67 -4.26 10.09 14.39
CA ARG A 67 -5.28 9.02 14.30
C ARG A 67 -6.14 8.89 15.55
N THR A 68 -5.57 9.12 16.72
CA THR A 68 -6.26 9.03 18.02
C THR A 68 -6.80 10.37 18.53
N SER A 69 -6.71 11.42 17.72
CA SER A 69 -7.14 12.76 18.13
C SER A 69 -8.66 12.85 18.31
N PRO A 70 -9.15 13.81 19.12
CA PRO A 70 -10.58 14.11 19.22
C PRO A 70 -11.18 14.52 17.85
N VAL A 71 -10.38 15.21 17.02
CA VAL A 71 -10.79 15.62 15.66
C VAL A 71 -11.01 14.41 14.76
N MET A 72 -10.07 13.45 14.73
CA MET A 72 -10.25 12.22 13.95
C MET A 72 -11.41 11.37 14.47
N SER A 73 -11.67 11.39 15.79
CA SER A 73 -12.80 10.70 16.40
C SER A 73 -14.14 11.30 15.96
N ALA A 74 -14.26 12.63 15.88
CA ALA A 74 -15.45 13.26 15.31
C ALA A 74 -15.59 12.96 13.81
N ILE A 75 -14.50 13.01 13.03
CA ILE A 75 -14.54 12.59 11.62
C ILE A 75 -15.07 11.16 11.51
N HIS A 76 -14.62 10.25 12.40
CA HIS A 76 -15.10 8.87 12.45
C HIS A 76 -16.62 8.78 12.69
N ASP A 77 -17.16 9.59 13.60
CA ASP A 77 -18.60 9.67 13.87
C ASP A 77 -19.42 10.27 12.70
N LEU A 78 -18.78 11.09 11.84
CA LEU A 78 -19.42 11.69 10.67
C LEU A 78 -19.48 10.75 9.45
N ILE A 79 -18.60 9.74 9.37
CA ILE A 79 -18.51 8.83 8.21
C ILE A 79 -19.85 8.17 7.83
N PRO A 80 -20.68 7.67 8.77
CA PRO A 80 -21.97 7.06 8.41
C PRO A 80 -22.97 8.01 7.74
N GLN A 81 -22.72 9.32 7.79
CA GLN A 81 -23.60 10.34 7.22
C GLN A 81 -23.16 10.75 5.80
N ILE A 82 -22.01 10.28 5.33
CA ILE A 82 -21.49 10.56 4.00
C ILE A 82 -22.28 9.73 2.98
N ASP A 83 -22.91 10.41 2.03
CA ASP A 83 -23.54 9.78 0.87
C ASP A 83 -22.78 10.11 -0.43
N GLY A 84 -23.31 9.63 -1.56
CA GLY A 84 -22.69 9.88 -2.86
C GLY A 84 -22.62 11.36 -3.23
N SER A 85 -23.57 12.19 -2.79
CA SER A 85 -23.58 13.62 -3.08
C SER A 85 -22.49 14.35 -2.31
N VAL A 86 -22.31 14.01 -1.03
CA VAL A 86 -21.22 14.52 -0.19
C VAL A 86 -19.88 14.11 -0.77
N LEU A 87 -19.74 12.86 -1.22
CA LEU A 87 -18.47 12.37 -1.79
C LEU A 87 -18.06 13.13 -3.06
N VAL A 88 -19.01 13.52 -3.91
CA VAL A 88 -18.75 14.34 -5.10
C VAL A 88 -18.15 15.69 -4.71
N VAL A 89 -18.71 16.34 -3.68
CA VAL A 89 -18.22 17.64 -3.17
C VAL A 89 -16.88 17.51 -2.47
N LEU A 90 -16.68 16.42 -1.72
CA LEU A 90 -15.48 16.17 -0.91
C LEU A 90 -14.26 15.79 -1.77
N GLN A 91 -14.48 15.07 -2.87
CA GLN A 91 -13.43 14.56 -3.75
C GLN A 91 -12.35 15.59 -4.16
N PRO A 92 -12.68 16.78 -4.70
CA PRO A 92 -11.68 17.73 -5.17
C PRO A 92 -10.76 18.20 -4.04
N ARG A 93 -11.34 18.63 -2.91
CA ARG A 93 -10.57 19.14 -1.77
C ARG A 93 -9.73 18.05 -1.11
N LEU A 94 -10.26 16.84 -0.97
CA LEU A 94 -9.50 15.71 -0.45
C LEU A 94 -8.31 15.35 -1.36
N CYS A 95 -8.51 15.38 -2.69
CA CYS A 95 -7.42 15.13 -3.63
C CYS A 95 -6.33 16.20 -3.59
N GLU A 96 -6.70 17.45 -3.36
CA GLU A 96 -5.76 18.54 -3.12
C GLU A 96 -4.97 18.29 -1.83
N GLN A 97 -5.64 18.06 -0.71
CA GLN A 97 -4.99 17.80 0.59
C GLN A 97 -4.02 16.61 0.52
N LEU A 98 -4.39 15.53 -0.17
CA LEU A 98 -3.50 14.37 -0.36
C LEU A 98 -2.23 14.70 -1.15
N ARG A 99 -2.31 15.59 -2.16
CA ARG A 99 -1.18 15.89 -3.06
C ARG A 99 -0.30 17.03 -2.56
N SER A 100 -0.89 18.07 -2.00
CA SER A 100 -0.23 19.38 -1.85
C SER A 100 -0.29 19.98 -0.45
N SER A 101 -0.91 19.34 0.54
CA SER A 101 -0.84 19.89 1.90
C SER A 101 0.58 19.81 2.47
N VAL A 102 0.99 20.88 3.16
CA VAL A 102 2.35 21.04 3.70
C VAL A 102 2.54 20.16 4.94
N GLY A 103 1.51 20.01 5.77
CA GLY A 103 1.55 19.18 6.97
C GLY A 103 1.57 17.69 6.64
N SER A 104 2.62 16.97 7.08
CA SER A 104 2.69 15.50 6.97
C SER A 104 1.53 14.81 7.73
N SER A 105 1.07 15.42 8.82
CA SER A 105 -0.05 14.95 9.63
C SER A 105 -1.40 15.12 8.94
N THR A 106 -1.64 16.24 8.25
CA THR A 106 -2.83 16.40 7.39
C THR A 106 -2.88 15.32 6.31
N ARG A 107 -1.78 15.11 5.57
CA ARG A 107 -1.71 14.07 4.53
C ARG A 107 -1.97 12.67 5.09
N SER A 108 -1.32 12.34 6.21
CA SER A 108 -1.49 11.05 6.88
C SER A 108 -2.91 10.87 7.42
N SER A 109 -3.56 11.95 7.87
CA SER A 109 -4.95 11.96 8.32
C SER A 109 -5.94 11.81 7.17
N CYS A 110 -5.71 12.44 6.02
CA CYS A 110 -6.50 12.22 4.80
C CYS A 110 -6.41 10.75 4.36
N ALA A 111 -5.20 10.16 4.41
CA ALA A 111 -5.01 8.74 4.13
C ALA A 111 -5.78 7.85 5.13
N GLN A 112 -5.72 8.18 6.43
CA GLN A 112 -6.49 7.46 7.46
C GLN A 112 -8.00 7.60 7.24
N PHE A 113 -8.49 8.79 6.90
CA PHE A 113 -9.90 9.01 6.61
C PHE A 113 -10.39 8.08 5.50
N LEU A 114 -9.59 7.89 4.44
CA LEU A 114 -9.91 6.95 3.36
C LEU A 114 -9.92 5.48 3.82
N VAL A 115 -9.00 5.10 4.72
CA VAL A 115 -9.04 3.77 5.36
C VAL A 115 -10.34 3.59 6.12
N LEU A 116 -10.74 4.58 6.94
CA LEU A 116 -11.97 4.52 7.71
C LEU A 116 -13.21 4.48 6.82
N LEU A 117 -13.24 5.27 5.74
CA LEU A 117 -14.31 5.26 4.76
C LEU A 117 -14.45 3.88 4.10
N ALA A 118 -13.33 3.26 3.70
CA ALA A 118 -13.32 1.92 3.12
C ALA A 118 -13.74 0.80 4.08
N LEU A 119 -13.54 0.98 5.37
CA LEU A 119 -13.93 0.03 6.40
C LEU A 119 -15.39 0.21 6.85
N ARG A 120 -15.87 1.46 6.94
CA ARG A 120 -17.17 1.79 7.53
C ARG A 120 -18.28 1.99 6.50
N GLN A 121 -17.92 2.34 5.26
CA GLN A 121 -18.87 2.55 4.16
C GLN A 121 -18.40 1.82 2.88
N PRO A 122 -18.15 0.49 2.94
CA PRO A 122 -17.72 -0.26 1.76
C PRO A 122 -18.78 -0.29 0.65
N GLN A 123 -20.07 -0.18 1.00
CA GLN A 123 -21.18 -0.13 0.06
C GLN A 123 -21.20 1.17 -0.73
N LEU A 124 -20.95 2.29 -0.05
CA LEU A 124 -20.75 3.58 -0.72
C LEU A 124 -19.66 3.42 -1.77
N LEU A 125 -18.51 2.82 -1.40
CA LEU A 125 -17.35 2.64 -2.28
C LEU A 125 -17.49 1.58 -3.39
N GLY A 126 -18.29 0.53 -3.20
CA GLY A 126 -18.27 -0.67 -4.06
C GLY A 126 -19.61 -1.10 -4.64
N ASP A 127 -20.74 -0.69 -4.08
CA ASP A 127 -22.05 -1.13 -4.56
C ASP A 127 -22.53 -0.25 -5.72
N TYR A 128 -22.27 -0.76 -6.92
CA TYR A 128 -23.32 -0.77 -7.93
C TYR A 128 -23.29 -1.97 -8.91
N PRO A 129 -22.15 -2.60 -9.29
CA PRO A 129 -22.21 -3.64 -10.33
C PRO A 129 -22.56 -5.03 -9.80
N ALA A 130 -22.35 -5.33 -8.52
CA ALA A 130 -22.48 -6.70 -8.00
C ALA A 130 -23.91 -7.09 -7.58
N GLN A 131 -24.81 -6.13 -7.35
CA GLN A 131 -26.19 -6.40 -6.93
C GLN A 131 -27.22 -6.29 -8.07
N CYS A 132 -26.84 -5.75 -9.22
CA CYS A 132 -27.73 -5.58 -10.38
C CYS A 132 -27.40 -6.59 -11.49
N GLY A 133 -27.81 -7.85 -11.31
CA GLY A 133 -27.96 -8.82 -12.40
C GLY A 133 -29.13 -8.51 -13.35
N LYS A 134 -29.55 -7.24 -13.45
CA LYS A 134 -30.67 -6.77 -14.27
C LYS A 134 -30.24 -5.57 -15.09
N VAL A 135 -30.87 -5.40 -16.26
CA VAL A 135 -30.70 -4.29 -17.20
C VAL A 135 -30.58 -2.96 -16.42
N MET A 136 -29.37 -2.40 -16.34
CA MET A 136 -29.18 -1.09 -15.73
C MET A 136 -29.80 -0.05 -16.65
N GLU A 137 -30.72 0.74 -16.09
CA GLU A 137 -31.22 1.93 -16.76
C GLU A 137 -30.07 2.91 -17.04
N VAL A 138 -30.24 3.74 -18.07
CA VAL A 138 -29.24 4.72 -18.52
C VAL A 138 -28.73 5.59 -17.36
N VAL A 139 -29.63 5.99 -16.45
CA VAL A 139 -29.31 6.82 -15.28
C VAL A 139 -28.33 6.13 -14.32
N GLU A 140 -28.51 4.83 -14.08
CA GLU A 140 -27.65 4.08 -13.16
C GLU A 140 -26.27 3.79 -13.74
N LYS A 141 -26.17 3.68 -15.07
CA LYS A 141 -24.89 3.58 -15.76
C LYS A 141 -24.07 4.88 -15.60
N TYR A 142 -24.70 6.04 -15.70
CA TYR A 142 -24.03 7.33 -15.47
C TYR A 142 -23.61 7.51 -14.02
N ARG A 143 -24.46 7.12 -13.07
CA ARG A 143 -24.15 7.20 -11.63
C ARG A 143 -22.95 6.32 -11.27
N LEU A 144 -22.91 5.10 -11.79
CA LEU A 144 -21.79 4.18 -11.61
C LEU A 144 -20.50 4.72 -12.22
N PHE A 145 -20.56 5.30 -13.42
CA PHE A 145 -19.40 5.93 -14.06
C PHE A 145 -18.85 7.10 -13.24
N LEU A 146 -19.72 7.98 -12.74
CA LEU A 146 -19.33 9.10 -11.88
C LEU A 146 -18.64 8.60 -10.60
N TYR A 147 -19.17 7.54 -10.00
CA TYR A 147 -18.61 6.97 -8.78
C TYR A 147 -17.22 6.37 -9.01
N TYR A 148 -17.05 5.56 -10.06
CA TYR A 148 -15.74 5.05 -10.44
C TYR A 148 -14.74 6.17 -10.73
N PHE A 149 -15.18 7.23 -11.41
CA PHE A 149 -14.33 8.38 -11.69
C PHE A 149 -13.84 9.07 -10.41
N ILE A 150 -14.74 9.29 -9.44
CA ILE A 150 -14.41 9.87 -8.13
C ILE A 150 -13.37 9.02 -7.39
N ILE A 151 -13.62 7.71 -7.29
CA ILE A 151 -12.71 6.79 -6.61
C ILE A 151 -11.35 6.73 -7.31
N ASP A 152 -11.32 6.67 -8.65
CA ASP A 152 -10.06 6.67 -9.40
C ASP A 152 -9.27 7.98 -9.23
N LYS A 153 -9.94 9.13 -9.12
CA LYS A 153 -9.28 10.41 -8.83
C LYS A 153 -8.64 10.42 -7.44
N ILE A 154 -9.36 9.92 -6.44
CA ILE A 154 -8.87 9.77 -5.06
C ILE A 154 -7.70 8.77 -5.03
N PHE A 155 -7.86 7.61 -5.65
CA PHE A 155 -6.82 6.58 -5.73
C PHE A 155 -5.57 7.10 -6.45
N THR A 156 -5.74 7.88 -7.52
CA THR A 156 -4.62 8.53 -8.21
C THR A 156 -3.98 9.63 -7.36
N ALA A 157 -4.74 10.34 -6.53
CA ALA A 157 -4.17 11.26 -5.54
C ALA A 157 -3.34 10.52 -4.49
N LEU A 158 -3.82 9.39 -3.97
CA LEU A 158 -3.04 8.52 -3.08
C LEU A 158 -1.77 7.99 -3.75
N MET A 159 -1.80 7.66 -5.05
CA MET A 159 -0.58 7.22 -5.74
C MET A 159 0.52 8.29 -5.75
N SER A 160 0.22 9.58 -5.57
CA SER A 160 1.26 10.61 -5.46
C SER A 160 2.14 10.45 -4.21
N GLY A 161 1.58 9.92 -3.12
CA GLY A 161 2.30 9.74 -1.86
C GLY A 161 3.23 8.53 -1.82
N ILE A 162 3.25 7.66 -2.85
CA ILE A 162 4.16 6.49 -2.88
C ILE A 162 5.63 6.90 -3.04
N HIS A 163 5.86 8.09 -3.58
CA HIS A 163 7.18 8.70 -3.80
C HIS A 163 7.40 9.92 -2.90
N ASP A 164 6.63 10.03 -1.80
CA ASP A 164 6.78 11.15 -0.88
C ASP A 164 8.18 11.18 -0.27
N ARG A 165 8.70 12.39 0.00
CA ARG A 165 9.98 12.55 0.69
C ARG A 165 9.94 11.97 2.10
N ASN A 166 8.79 12.06 2.77
CA ASN A 166 8.59 11.57 4.12
C ASN A 166 8.22 10.07 4.13
N PRO A 167 9.06 9.18 4.68
CA PRO A 167 8.77 7.75 4.74
C PRO A 167 7.51 7.40 5.53
N SER A 168 7.17 8.15 6.58
CA SER A 168 5.95 7.95 7.35
C SER A 168 4.70 8.17 6.51
N VAL A 169 4.71 9.25 5.70
CA VAL A 169 3.62 9.52 4.74
C VAL A 169 3.50 8.37 3.74
N ARG A 170 4.61 7.85 3.22
CA ARG A 170 4.59 6.68 2.32
C ARG A 170 3.95 5.45 2.99
N LYS A 171 4.25 5.16 4.25
CA LYS A 171 3.62 4.06 5.02
C LYS A 171 2.10 4.24 5.16
N ASN A 172 1.66 5.44 5.56
CA ASN A 172 0.23 5.73 5.74
C ASN A 172 -0.52 5.65 4.40
N PHE A 173 0.08 6.17 3.32
CA PHE A 173 -0.49 6.09 1.98
C PHE A 173 -0.51 4.66 1.45
N ALA A 174 0.53 3.86 1.68
CA ALA A 174 0.55 2.44 1.34
C ALA A 174 -0.59 1.66 2.01
N SER A 175 -0.89 1.96 3.28
CA SER A 175 -2.06 1.41 3.98
C SER A 175 -3.38 1.87 3.34
N ALA A 176 -3.55 3.17 3.08
CA ALA A 176 -4.76 3.68 2.44
C ALA A 176 -5.00 3.10 1.04
N ILE A 177 -3.94 2.98 0.23
CA ILE A 177 -3.96 2.33 -1.08
C ILE A 177 -4.47 0.90 -0.96
N SER A 178 -4.02 0.13 0.04
CA SER A 178 -4.42 -1.28 0.14
C SER A 178 -5.89 -1.48 0.53
N TYR A 179 -6.48 -0.55 1.29
CA TYR A 179 -7.91 -0.56 1.58
C TYR A 179 -8.76 -0.05 0.41
N MET A 180 -8.25 0.93 -0.34
CA MET A 180 -8.94 1.51 -1.50
C MET A 180 -8.83 0.67 -2.77
N ALA A 181 -7.82 -0.22 -2.87
CA ALA A 181 -7.49 -1.00 -4.06
C ALA A 181 -8.67 -1.78 -4.66
N LYS A 182 -9.53 -2.38 -3.81
CA LYS A 182 -10.73 -3.12 -4.21
C LYS A 182 -11.80 -2.29 -4.93
N TYR A 183 -11.75 -0.96 -4.80
CA TYR A 183 -12.70 -0.04 -5.43
C TYR A 183 -12.11 0.67 -6.66
N ALA A 184 -10.79 0.65 -6.80
CA ALA A 184 -10.10 1.27 -7.92
C ALA A 184 -10.30 0.46 -9.21
N THR A 185 -10.26 1.14 -10.36
CA THR A 185 -10.34 0.44 -11.64
C THR A 185 -9.10 -0.42 -11.89
N SER A 186 -9.24 -1.45 -12.73
CA SER A 186 -8.12 -2.27 -13.18
C SER A 186 -7.00 -1.45 -13.84
N VAL A 187 -7.35 -0.34 -14.49
CA VAL A 187 -6.40 0.60 -15.10
C VAL A 187 -5.59 1.33 -14.03
N SER A 188 -6.24 1.83 -12.97
CA SER A 188 -5.57 2.47 -11.84
C SER A 188 -4.69 1.47 -11.06
N MET A 189 -5.18 0.25 -10.84
CA MET A 189 -4.39 -0.82 -10.24
C MET A 189 -3.18 -1.21 -11.10
N GLY A 190 -3.34 -1.29 -12.42
CA GLY A 190 -2.21 -1.50 -13.34
C GLY A 190 -1.14 -0.41 -13.25
N ARG A 191 -1.56 0.87 -13.13
CA ARG A 191 -0.64 2.00 -12.92
C ARG A 191 0.11 1.88 -11.59
N LEU A 192 -0.58 1.55 -10.50
CA LEU A 192 0.06 1.30 -9.19
C LEU A 192 1.11 0.19 -9.31
N MET A 193 0.72 -0.95 -9.88
CA MET A 193 1.62 -2.11 -9.97
C MET A 193 2.84 -1.84 -10.85
N SER A 194 2.68 -1.08 -11.93
CA SER A 194 3.79 -0.62 -12.76
C SER A 194 4.77 0.27 -11.95
N ALA A 195 4.24 1.22 -11.17
CA ALA A 195 5.07 2.08 -10.31
C ALA A 195 5.81 1.31 -9.21
N VAL A 196 5.14 0.32 -8.59
CA VAL A 196 5.75 -0.60 -7.59
C VAL A 196 6.88 -1.40 -8.22
N LEU A 197 6.66 -2.02 -9.39
CA LEU A 197 7.70 -2.80 -10.08
C LEU A 197 8.89 -1.93 -10.49
N LYS A 198 8.64 -0.73 -11.03
CA LYS A 198 9.69 0.23 -11.36
C LYS A 198 10.55 0.58 -10.14
N SER A 199 9.92 0.76 -8.98
CA SER A 199 10.60 1.07 -7.72
C SER A 199 11.41 -0.10 -7.18
N LEU A 200 10.91 -1.34 -7.31
CA LEU A 200 11.63 -2.55 -6.89
C LEU A 200 12.88 -2.82 -7.74
N ILE A 201 12.82 -2.52 -9.05
CA ILE A 201 13.94 -2.74 -9.98
C ILE A 201 14.97 -1.61 -9.88
N GLY A 202 14.57 -0.42 -9.44
CA GLY A 202 15.43 0.74 -9.29
C GLY A 202 16.56 0.55 -8.28
N GLU A 203 17.50 1.49 -8.25
CA GLU A 203 18.64 1.45 -7.31
C GLU A 203 18.38 2.15 -5.97
N ASP A 204 17.29 2.93 -5.87
CA ASP A 204 16.95 3.68 -4.66
C ASP A 204 16.32 2.76 -3.60
N GLU A 205 17.10 2.42 -2.58
CA GLU A 205 16.67 1.56 -1.47
C GLU A 205 15.47 2.12 -0.68
N SER A 206 15.34 3.45 -0.59
CA SER A 206 14.19 4.10 0.07
C SER A 206 12.89 3.88 -0.72
N MET A 207 12.98 3.94 -2.06
CA MET A 207 11.85 3.66 -2.95
C MET A 207 11.53 2.16 -3.03
N LYS A 208 12.54 1.28 -3.00
CA LYS A 208 12.32 -0.16 -2.86
C LYS A 208 11.58 -0.48 -1.57
N LEU A 209 11.98 0.14 -0.44
CA LEU A 209 11.30 -0.04 0.84
C LEU A 209 9.83 0.40 0.77
N SER A 210 9.54 1.56 0.15
CA SER A 210 8.17 2.03 -0.09
C SER A 210 7.36 1.02 -0.91
N ALA A 211 7.93 0.50 -2.00
CA ALA A 211 7.28 -0.49 -2.84
C ALA A 211 6.97 -1.79 -2.08
N LYS A 212 7.92 -2.26 -1.25
CA LYS A 212 7.71 -3.42 -0.39
C LYS A 212 6.62 -3.17 0.68
N GLN A 213 6.54 -1.96 1.24
CA GLN A 213 5.46 -1.60 2.18
C GLN A 213 4.07 -1.63 1.51
N ILE A 214 3.94 -1.12 0.28
CA ILE A 214 2.69 -1.20 -0.49
C ILE A 214 2.28 -2.65 -0.71
N LEU A 215 3.23 -3.49 -1.14
CA LEU A 215 2.99 -4.91 -1.37
C LEU A 215 2.61 -5.65 -0.09
N LYS A 216 3.23 -5.30 1.05
CA LYS A 216 2.88 -5.85 2.36
C LYS A 216 1.43 -5.50 2.70
N SER A 217 1.08 -4.21 2.64
CA SER A 217 -0.27 -3.73 2.93
C SER A 217 -1.32 -4.33 1.99
N LEU A 218 -1.01 -4.50 0.70
CA LEU A 218 -1.88 -5.19 -0.27
C LEU A 218 -2.02 -6.67 0.05
N SER A 219 -0.94 -7.35 0.43
CA SER A 219 -0.98 -8.78 0.79
C SER A 219 -1.88 -9.05 1.99
N THR A 220 -1.97 -8.09 2.91
CA THR A 220 -2.81 -8.16 4.11
C THR A 220 -4.27 -7.80 3.84
N ASN A 221 -4.53 -6.73 3.07
CA ASN A 221 -5.88 -6.15 2.96
C ASN A 221 -6.61 -6.46 1.64
N SER A 222 -5.88 -6.82 0.58
CA SER A 222 -6.40 -7.00 -0.80
C SER A 222 -5.69 -8.16 -1.52
N THR A 223 -5.61 -9.32 -0.87
CA THR A 223 -4.87 -10.50 -1.37
C THR A 223 -5.37 -10.98 -2.74
N GLU A 224 -6.69 -10.99 -2.96
CA GLU A 224 -7.30 -11.43 -4.23
C GLU A 224 -6.83 -10.60 -5.43
N LEU A 225 -6.79 -9.27 -5.28
CA LEU A 225 -6.29 -8.38 -6.33
C LEU A 225 -4.80 -8.62 -6.60
N LEU A 226 -4.02 -8.77 -5.54
CA LEU A 226 -2.58 -8.96 -5.62
C LEU A 226 -2.22 -10.31 -6.26
N GLN A 227 -3.10 -11.32 -6.16
CA GLN A 227 -2.91 -12.64 -6.77
C GLN A 227 -2.74 -12.56 -8.29
N ASN A 228 -3.47 -11.65 -8.94
CA ASN A 228 -3.37 -11.40 -10.38
C ASN A 228 -1.98 -10.91 -10.82
N TYR A 229 -1.22 -10.31 -9.89
CA TYR A 229 0.12 -9.77 -10.14
C TYR A 229 1.23 -10.62 -9.50
N SER A 230 0.89 -11.70 -8.80
CA SER A 230 1.83 -12.57 -8.07
C SER A 230 2.97 -13.09 -8.94
N LYS A 231 2.68 -13.42 -10.22
CA LYS A 231 3.68 -13.88 -11.19
C LYS A 231 4.74 -12.82 -11.49
N LEU A 232 4.36 -11.55 -11.49
CA LEU A 232 5.23 -10.42 -11.76
C LEU A 232 6.04 -10.02 -10.52
N ILE A 233 5.44 -10.04 -9.34
CA ILE A 233 6.04 -9.47 -8.11
C ILE A 233 6.99 -10.45 -7.42
N ILE A 234 6.60 -11.71 -7.28
CA ILE A 234 7.30 -12.71 -6.46
C ILE A 234 8.79 -12.84 -6.82
N PRO A 235 9.20 -12.87 -8.10
CA PRO A 235 10.62 -12.99 -8.43
C PRO A 235 11.46 -11.82 -7.89
N TYR A 236 10.95 -10.59 -7.93
CA TYR A 236 11.67 -9.43 -7.41
C TYR A 236 11.74 -9.43 -5.89
N ILE A 237 10.64 -9.80 -5.21
CA ILE A 237 10.64 -9.92 -3.75
C ILE A 237 11.61 -11.01 -3.29
N PHE A 238 11.65 -12.13 -4.01
CA PHE A 238 12.60 -13.20 -3.75
C PHE A 238 14.05 -12.69 -3.84
N LEU A 239 14.40 -11.90 -4.87
CA LEU A 239 15.74 -11.30 -5.00
C LEU A 239 16.09 -10.35 -3.86
N GLU A 240 15.11 -9.69 -3.24
CA GLU A 240 15.32 -8.84 -2.08
C GLU A 240 15.50 -9.68 -0.79
N THR A 241 14.78 -10.81 -0.63
CA THR A 241 15.00 -11.74 0.51
C THR A 241 16.42 -12.29 0.56
N CYS A 242 16.93 -12.56 -0.63
CA CYS A 242 18.25 -13.03 -0.96
C CYS A 242 19.35 -12.03 -0.52
N GLN A 243 19.02 -10.74 -0.39
CA GLN A 243 19.90 -9.70 0.16
C GLN A 243 19.79 -9.56 1.69
N SER A 244 19.19 -10.55 2.38
CA SER A 244 18.92 -10.54 3.83
C SER A 244 17.94 -9.46 4.30
N ASP A 245 17.03 -9.02 3.43
CA ASP A 245 15.96 -8.10 3.81
C ASP A 245 14.83 -8.83 4.55
N SER A 246 14.61 -8.45 5.82
CA SER A 246 13.61 -9.06 6.70
C SER A 246 12.16 -8.79 6.28
N LEU A 247 11.88 -7.61 5.73
CA LEU A 247 10.55 -7.25 5.25
C LEU A 247 10.25 -8.04 3.97
N ALA A 248 11.21 -8.15 3.06
CA ALA A 248 11.08 -8.98 1.87
C ALA A 248 10.83 -10.45 2.25
N ALA A 249 11.51 -10.98 3.27
CA ALA A 249 11.29 -12.34 3.76
C ALA A 249 9.85 -12.56 4.26
N THR A 250 9.35 -11.64 5.09
CA THR A 250 7.95 -11.64 5.57
C THR A 250 6.96 -11.53 4.41
N LEU A 251 7.30 -10.74 3.40
CA LEU A 251 6.45 -10.51 2.25
C LEU A 251 6.41 -11.75 1.35
N LEU A 252 7.53 -12.42 1.16
CA LEU A 252 7.62 -13.68 0.43
C LEU A 252 6.76 -14.76 1.11
N SER A 253 6.78 -14.86 2.44
CA SER A 253 5.91 -15.80 3.16
C SER A 253 4.42 -15.48 2.95
N ASN A 254 4.04 -14.20 2.92
CA ASN A 254 2.65 -13.80 2.65
C ASN A 254 2.22 -14.07 1.21
N LEU A 255 3.14 -13.96 0.24
CA LEU A 255 2.86 -14.18 -1.19
C LEU A 255 2.91 -15.66 -1.59
N MET A 256 3.58 -16.51 -0.80
CA MET A 256 3.79 -17.92 -1.11
C MET A 256 2.47 -18.70 -1.34
N PRO A 257 1.41 -18.52 -0.53
CA PRO A 257 0.11 -19.17 -0.76
C PRO A 257 -0.55 -18.75 -2.07
N MET A 258 -0.19 -17.60 -2.64
CA MET A 258 -0.83 -17.01 -3.82
C MET A 258 -0.28 -17.57 -5.14
N MET A 259 0.79 -18.38 -5.10
CA MET A 259 1.39 -18.97 -6.28
C MET A 259 0.49 -20.07 -6.87
N SER A 260 -0.13 -19.82 -8.03
CA SER A 260 -0.89 -20.84 -8.78
C SER A 260 -0.02 -22.07 -9.14
N GLY A 261 -0.53 -23.28 -8.88
CA GLY A 261 0.07 -24.59 -9.17
C GLY A 261 -0.32 -25.65 -8.13
N ARG A 262 -0.08 -26.95 -8.37
CA ARG A 262 -0.21 -27.96 -7.30
C ARG A 262 0.73 -27.57 -6.16
N ILE A 263 0.18 -27.45 -4.95
CA ILE A 263 0.99 -27.38 -3.72
C ILE A 263 1.61 -28.76 -3.60
N TRP A 264 2.90 -28.88 -3.91
CA TRP A 264 3.66 -30.08 -3.61
C TRP A 264 4.64 -29.75 -2.49
N THR A 265 4.75 -30.67 -1.55
CA THR A 265 5.64 -30.60 -0.39
C THR A 265 7.08 -30.41 -0.85
N GLY A 266 7.76 -29.36 -0.37
CA GLY A 266 9.17 -29.09 -0.71
C GLY A 266 9.42 -27.89 -1.62
N LYS A 267 8.39 -27.15 -2.06
CA LYS A 267 8.56 -25.88 -2.79
C LYS A 267 9.28 -24.83 -1.95
N GLU A 268 9.06 -24.82 -0.63
CA GLU A 268 9.84 -24.01 0.32
C GLU A 268 11.33 -24.37 0.32
N HIS A 269 11.68 -25.65 0.13
CA HIS A 269 13.07 -26.09 0.04
C HIS A 269 13.74 -25.62 -1.25
N LEU A 270 13.01 -25.53 -2.38
CA LEU A 270 13.56 -24.97 -3.62
C LEU A 270 13.87 -23.48 -3.45
N ILE A 271 12.92 -22.74 -2.88
CA ILE A 271 13.08 -21.31 -2.63
C ILE A 271 14.20 -21.06 -1.62
N SER A 272 14.29 -21.87 -0.55
CA SER A 272 15.37 -21.82 0.43
C SER A 272 16.73 -22.17 -0.20
N ALA A 273 16.82 -23.21 -1.03
CA ALA A 273 18.04 -23.59 -1.73
C ALA A 273 18.52 -22.53 -2.73
N ILE A 274 17.59 -21.93 -3.49
CA ILE A 274 17.85 -20.80 -4.38
C ILE A 274 18.30 -19.57 -3.57
N SER A 275 17.76 -19.36 -2.36
CA SER A 275 18.14 -18.25 -1.48
C SER A 275 19.54 -18.44 -0.88
N VAL A 276 19.87 -19.66 -0.45
CA VAL A 276 21.22 -20.03 0.03
C VAL A 276 22.26 -19.93 -1.10
N LEU A 277 21.91 -20.36 -2.32
CA LEU A 277 22.73 -20.13 -3.51
C LEU A 277 22.98 -18.64 -3.73
N PHE A 278 21.95 -17.81 -3.64
CA PHE A 278 22.11 -16.38 -3.84
C PHE A 278 23.01 -15.75 -2.78
N LEU A 279 22.83 -16.08 -1.49
CA LEU A 279 23.68 -15.60 -0.39
C LEU A 279 25.15 -15.98 -0.62
N SER A 280 25.38 -17.18 -1.16
CA SER A 280 26.72 -17.66 -1.51
C SER A 280 27.30 -16.90 -2.71
N LEU A 281 26.50 -16.67 -3.76
CA LEU A 281 26.91 -15.92 -4.96
C LEU A 281 27.07 -14.41 -4.69
N THR A 282 26.28 -13.81 -3.80
CA THR A 282 26.40 -12.38 -3.45
C THR A 282 27.60 -12.06 -2.58
N LYS A 283 28.09 -13.04 -1.80
CA LYS A 283 29.37 -12.93 -1.09
C LYS A 283 30.58 -12.92 -2.04
N GLU A 284 30.45 -13.45 -3.26
CA GLU A 284 31.58 -13.70 -4.17
C GLU A 284 31.56 -12.84 -5.47
N ALA A 285 30.54 -12.02 -5.71
CA ALA A 285 30.32 -11.36 -7.01
C ALA A 285 30.26 -9.82 -6.96
N SER A 286 30.80 -9.13 -7.98
CA SER A 286 30.65 -7.67 -8.18
C SER A 286 29.21 -7.27 -8.58
N LYS A 287 28.84 -5.99 -8.46
CA LYS A 287 27.46 -5.44 -8.67
C LYS A 287 26.79 -5.92 -9.97
N ALA A 288 27.55 -6.03 -11.08
CA ALA A 288 27.04 -6.52 -12.37
C ALA A 288 26.81 -8.04 -12.39
N LYS A 289 27.68 -8.84 -11.77
CA LYS A 289 27.55 -10.30 -11.67
C LYS A 289 26.37 -10.72 -10.76
N LYS A 290 26.01 -9.88 -9.79
CA LYS A 290 24.80 -10.05 -8.95
C LYS A 290 23.51 -9.97 -9.78
N GLN A 291 23.45 -9.10 -10.79
CA GLN A 291 22.30 -8.96 -11.68
C GLN A 291 22.15 -10.16 -12.64
N TYR A 292 23.25 -10.74 -13.13
CA TYR A 292 23.21 -11.96 -13.96
C TYR A 292 22.80 -13.21 -13.18
N ALA A 293 23.30 -13.38 -11.95
CA ALA A 293 22.86 -14.46 -11.06
C ALA A 293 21.37 -14.32 -10.72
N ALA A 294 20.92 -13.08 -10.43
CA ALA A 294 19.52 -12.76 -10.21
C ALA A 294 18.64 -13.10 -11.43
N ALA A 295 19.06 -12.74 -12.64
CA ALA A 295 18.35 -13.06 -13.89
C ALA A 295 18.31 -14.57 -14.17
N GLY A 296 19.39 -15.30 -13.90
CA GLY A 296 19.45 -16.76 -14.00
C GLY A 296 18.51 -17.45 -13.02
N LEU A 297 18.40 -16.94 -11.78
CA LEU A 297 17.46 -17.47 -10.78
C LEU A 297 16.01 -17.10 -11.10
N LEU A 298 15.77 -15.92 -11.69
CA LEU A 298 14.47 -15.53 -12.23
C LEU A 298 14.04 -16.50 -13.34
N ALA A 299 14.96 -16.87 -14.22
CA ALA A 299 14.75 -17.89 -15.24
C ALA A 299 14.50 -19.27 -14.62
N CYS A 300 15.26 -19.70 -13.60
CA CYS A 300 15.02 -20.96 -12.88
C CYS A 300 13.69 -20.98 -12.13
N ALA A 301 13.26 -19.86 -11.52
CA ALA A 301 12.00 -19.76 -10.79
C ALA A 301 10.78 -19.71 -11.72
N VAL A 302 10.92 -19.05 -12.88
CA VAL A 302 9.91 -19.07 -13.96
C VAL A 302 9.84 -20.46 -14.59
N PHE A 303 10.98 -21.11 -14.83
CA PHE A 303 11.07 -22.46 -15.37
C PHE A 303 10.48 -23.50 -14.40
N ALA A 304 10.82 -23.44 -13.10
CA ALA A 304 10.25 -24.29 -12.06
C ALA A 304 8.71 -24.24 -11.99
N ARG A 305 8.13 -23.08 -12.32
CA ARG A 305 6.68 -22.86 -12.36
C ARG A 305 6.00 -23.43 -13.61
N SER A 306 6.74 -23.67 -14.69
CA SER A 306 6.22 -24.27 -15.92
C SER A 306 6.16 -25.81 -15.86
N LEU A 307 6.77 -26.40 -14.83
CA LEU A 307 6.90 -27.85 -14.69
C LEU A 307 5.67 -28.44 -14.01
N SER A 308 4.88 -29.18 -14.78
CA SER A 308 3.71 -29.94 -14.31
C SER A 308 4.07 -31.26 -13.62
N HIS A 309 5.34 -31.68 -13.67
CA HIS A 309 5.84 -32.99 -13.24
C HIS A 309 6.94 -32.89 -12.18
N SER A 310 6.87 -33.75 -11.15
CA SER A 310 7.85 -33.81 -10.05
C SER A 310 9.29 -34.01 -10.55
N LYS A 311 9.49 -34.89 -11.54
CA LYS A 311 10.82 -35.22 -12.09
C LYS A 311 11.62 -34.04 -12.61
N ALA A 312 10.93 -33.04 -13.19
CA ALA A 312 11.62 -31.87 -13.73
C ALA A 312 12.00 -30.89 -12.61
N ALA A 313 11.23 -30.86 -11.53
CA ALA A 313 11.60 -30.13 -10.33
C ALA A 313 12.75 -30.83 -9.59
N ASP A 314 12.73 -32.17 -9.50
CA ASP A 314 13.83 -32.99 -8.95
C ASP A 314 15.13 -32.75 -9.73
N TRP A 315 15.07 -32.71 -11.07
CA TRP A 315 16.21 -32.36 -11.93
C TRP A 315 16.74 -30.94 -11.66
N LEU A 316 15.84 -29.97 -11.48
CA LEU A 316 16.24 -28.59 -11.17
C LEU A 316 16.91 -28.52 -9.79
N PHE A 317 16.36 -29.22 -8.80
CA PHE A 317 16.96 -29.39 -7.48
C PHE A 317 18.36 -29.99 -7.56
N GLU A 318 18.53 -31.05 -8.35
CA GLU A 318 19.82 -31.69 -8.56
C GLU A 318 20.83 -30.74 -9.22
N LYS A 319 20.41 -29.93 -10.20
CA LYS A 319 21.29 -28.95 -10.86
C LYS A 319 21.65 -27.77 -9.97
N VAL A 320 20.70 -27.29 -9.16
CA VAL A 320 20.92 -26.27 -8.13
C VAL A 320 21.93 -26.78 -7.09
N ASP A 321 21.75 -28.02 -6.60
CA ASP A 321 22.64 -28.66 -5.62
C ASP A 321 24.03 -28.97 -6.20
N GLU A 322 24.11 -29.45 -7.45
CA GLU A 322 25.38 -29.68 -8.16
C GLU A 322 26.19 -28.38 -8.28
N ASN A 323 25.53 -27.27 -8.61
CA ASN A 323 26.18 -25.96 -8.68
C ASN A 323 26.57 -25.42 -7.29
N MET A 324 25.75 -25.63 -6.26
CA MET A 324 26.09 -25.36 -4.85
C MET A 324 27.40 -26.06 -4.44
N ARG A 325 27.53 -27.35 -4.75
CA ARG A 325 28.72 -28.15 -4.45
C ARG A 325 29.94 -27.65 -5.21
N LYS A 326 29.78 -27.19 -6.44
CA LYS A 326 30.88 -26.61 -7.23
C LYS A 326 31.37 -25.31 -6.61
N VAL A 327 30.47 -24.40 -6.22
CA VAL A 327 30.83 -23.13 -5.57
C VAL A 327 31.51 -23.37 -4.21
N THR A 328 31.01 -24.30 -3.41
CA THR A 328 31.58 -24.61 -2.08
C THR A 328 32.91 -25.37 -2.11
N ARG A 329 33.23 -26.08 -3.21
CA ARG A 329 34.52 -26.80 -3.38
C ARG A 329 35.69 -25.91 -3.81
N TYR A 330 35.46 -24.65 -4.20
CA TYR A 330 36.52 -23.69 -4.54
C TYR A 330 36.96 -22.83 -3.34
N ARG A 331 36.66 -23.26 -2.11
CA ARG A 331 37.17 -22.67 -0.86
C ARG A 331 38.36 -23.42 -0.31
#